data_AF-A0A8S1TPY2-F1
#
_entry.id   AF-A0A8S1TPY2-F1
#
_cell.length_a   1.000
_cell.length_b   1.000
_cell.length_c   1.000
_cell.angle_alpha   90.00
_cell.angle_beta   90.00
_cell.angle_gamma   90.00
#
_symmetry.space_group_name_H-M   'P 1'
#
loop_
_entity.id
_entity.type
_entity.pdbx_description
1 polymer ?
#
loop_
_entity_poly.entity_id
_entity_poly.type
_entity_poly.pdbx_seq_one_letter_code
_entity_poly.pdbx_strand_id
1 'polypeptide(L)'
;MRQNEVNTYKKRLYNFASYQVNNPLSLLNKIYGMYTFERKEQSNSKVHFLIMKNISLGIPRSQILRTYDIKGSEYDREVLSKKPSSNLSQMTLKDLDFFKIEQQLWIDESINKKLNQSLSNDLIFLEKQKLIDYSLLVMIIDWNQKEEELQKYLDGQKLNIIPSIKEKGIYYHLAIIDFLQQWNVNKSLERKTKKDYHYEYVT
;
A
#
# COMPACT_ATOMS: atom_id res chain seq x y z
N MET A 1 -4.46 -6.93 -14.66
CA MET A 1 -5.32 -5.75 -14.43
C MET A 1 -6.59 -5.85 -15.25
N ARG A 2 -7.68 -5.25 -14.77
CA ARG A 2 -8.94 -5.15 -15.51
C ARG A 2 -8.87 -3.99 -16.51
N GLN A 3 -9.63 -4.08 -17.60
CA GLN A 3 -9.68 -3.04 -18.64
C GLN A 3 -10.06 -1.65 -18.08
N ASN A 4 -10.92 -1.59 -17.06
CA ASN A 4 -11.29 -0.34 -16.41
C ASN A 4 -10.10 0.34 -15.70
N GLU A 5 -9.23 -0.44 -15.06
CA GLU A 5 -8.03 0.10 -14.38
C GLU A 5 -7.02 0.63 -15.40
N VAL A 6 -6.89 -0.06 -16.54
CA VAL A 6 -6.07 0.39 -17.68
C VAL A 6 -6.54 1.76 -18.16
N ASN A 7 -7.85 1.90 -18.38
CA ASN A 7 -8.43 3.16 -18.84
C ASN A 7 -8.27 4.27 -17.78
N THR A 8 -8.48 3.94 -16.50
CA THR A 8 -8.27 4.85 -15.37
C THR A 8 -6.84 5.38 -15.33
N TYR A 9 -5.85 4.50 -15.48
CA TYR A 9 -4.43 4.85 -15.46
C TYR A 9 -4.04 5.68 -16.69
N LYS A 10 -4.42 5.25 -17.90
CA LYS A 10 -4.13 6.01 -19.15
C LYS A 10 -4.62 7.45 -19.08
N LYS A 11 -5.84 7.67 -18.56
CA LYS A 11 -6.43 9.01 -18.42
C LYS A 11 -5.64 9.91 -17.45
N ARG A 12 -4.89 9.34 -16.52
CA ARG A 12 -4.21 10.05 -15.42
C ARG A 12 -2.69 9.96 -15.49
N LEU A 13 -2.15 9.37 -16.55
CA LEU A 13 -0.72 9.07 -16.70
C LEU A 13 0.14 10.32 -16.45
N TYR A 14 -0.19 11.43 -17.12
CA TYR A 14 0.52 12.69 -16.95
C TYR A 14 0.46 13.19 -15.50
N ASN A 15 -0.72 13.18 -14.89
CA ASN A 15 -0.91 13.62 -13.50
C ASN A 15 -0.07 12.79 -12.53
N PHE A 16 -0.03 11.46 -12.68
CA PHE A 16 0.81 10.59 -11.87
C PHE A 16 2.30 10.86 -12.09
N ALA A 17 2.74 11.01 -13.34
CA ALA A 17 4.13 11.27 -13.66
C ALA A 17 4.61 12.62 -13.08
N SER A 18 3.86 13.69 -13.33
CA SER A 18 4.16 15.02 -12.80
C SER A 18 4.13 15.04 -11.27
N TYR A 19 3.15 14.37 -10.65
CA TYR A 19 3.06 14.30 -9.19
C TYR A 19 4.28 13.59 -8.58
N GLN A 20 4.70 12.45 -9.13
CA GLN A 20 5.84 11.70 -8.62
C GLN A 20 7.17 12.47 -8.75
N VAL A 21 7.33 13.26 -9.81
CA VAL A 21 8.51 14.13 -10.00
C VAL A 21 8.53 15.25 -8.97
N ASN A 22 7.38 15.88 -8.71
CA ASN A 22 7.29 17.02 -7.79
C ASN A 22 7.23 16.61 -6.31
N ASN A 23 6.94 15.34 -6.01
CA ASN A 23 6.80 14.81 -4.66
C ASN A 23 7.73 13.60 -4.47
N PRO A 24 9.06 13.81 -4.35
CA PRO A 24 10.03 12.72 -4.26
C PRO A 24 9.87 11.86 -3.00
N LEU A 25 9.23 12.40 -1.96
CA LEU A 25 8.94 11.70 -0.70
C LEU A 25 7.60 10.94 -0.71
N SER A 26 6.84 11.02 -1.80
CA SER A 26 5.54 10.36 -1.95
C SER A 26 5.61 8.86 -1.66
N LEU A 27 4.60 8.36 -0.95
CA LEU A 27 4.42 6.94 -0.66
C LEU A 27 3.62 6.22 -1.76
N LEU A 28 3.08 6.94 -2.75
CA LEU A 28 2.43 6.31 -3.89
C LEU A 28 3.39 5.33 -4.55
N ASN A 29 2.97 4.08 -4.71
CA ASN A 29 3.84 3.08 -5.29
C ASN A 29 4.17 3.46 -6.75
N LYS A 30 5.47 3.54 -7.06
CA LYS A 30 5.93 4.04 -8.35
C LYS A 30 5.58 3.06 -9.45
N ILE A 31 4.83 3.53 -10.45
CA ILE A 31 4.57 2.79 -11.68
C ILE A 31 5.70 3.09 -12.67
N TYR A 32 6.33 2.04 -13.19
CA TYR A 32 7.38 2.13 -14.20
C TYR A 32 6.83 2.03 -15.63
N GLY A 33 5.74 1.29 -15.81
CA GLY A 33 5.13 1.15 -17.13
C GLY A 33 3.89 0.28 -17.10
N MET A 34 3.07 0.42 -18.14
CA MET A 34 1.88 -0.39 -18.36
C MET A 34 1.97 -1.03 -19.74
N TYR A 35 1.75 -2.34 -19.79
CA TYR A 35 1.89 -3.13 -21.00
C TYR A 35 0.63 -3.95 -21.25
N THR A 36 0.42 -4.27 -22.52
CA THR A 36 -0.64 -5.18 -22.96
C THR A 36 0.00 -6.24 -23.83
N PHE A 37 -0.18 -7.49 -23.45
CA PHE A 37 0.17 -8.63 -24.27
C PHE A 37 -1.09 -9.16 -24.96
N GLU A 38 -1.00 -9.47 -26.25
CA GLU A 38 -2.11 -9.97 -27.05
C GLU A 38 -1.61 -11.13 -27.92
N ARG A 39 -2.25 -12.29 -27.81
CA ARG A 39 -1.94 -13.45 -28.66
C ARG A 39 -2.73 -13.32 -29.95
N LYS A 40 -2.05 -13.09 -31.07
CA LYS A 40 -2.67 -12.88 -32.39
C LYS A 40 -3.58 -14.03 -32.84
N GLU A 41 -3.27 -15.25 -32.42
CA GLU A 41 -3.97 -16.48 -32.83
C GLU A 41 -5.27 -16.74 -32.06
N GLN A 42 -5.52 -16.02 -30.96
CA GLN A 42 -6.68 -16.23 -30.11
C GLN A 42 -7.41 -14.92 -29.85
N SER A 43 -8.65 -14.84 -30.33
CA SER A 43 -9.53 -13.69 -30.07
C SER A 43 -9.72 -13.48 -28.56
N ASN A 44 -9.72 -12.22 -28.14
CA ASN A 44 -9.92 -11.79 -26.75
C ASN A 44 -8.88 -12.30 -25.73
N SER A 45 -7.62 -12.47 -26.15
CA SER A 45 -6.50 -12.95 -25.33
C SER A 45 -5.67 -11.84 -24.66
N LYS A 46 -6.22 -10.62 -24.56
CA LYS A 46 -5.49 -9.45 -24.03
C LYS A 46 -5.22 -9.61 -22.54
N VAL A 47 -3.96 -9.49 -22.16
CA VAL A 47 -3.52 -9.45 -20.76
C VAL A 47 -2.84 -8.12 -20.49
N HIS A 48 -3.37 -7.38 -19.52
CA HIS A 48 -2.82 -6.09 -19.09
C HIS A 48 -2.07 -6.23 -17.78
N PHE A 49 -0.88 -5.65 -17.71
CA PHE A 49 -0.07 -5.62 -16.51
C PHE A 49 0.63 -4.28 -16.31
N LEU A 50 0.82 -3.93 -15.05
CA LEU A 50 1.63 -2.80 -14.61
C LEU A 50 2.93 -3.33 -14.03
N ILE A 51 4.02 -2.65 -14.34
CA ILE A 51 5.29 -2.82 -13.68
C ILE A 51 5.39 -1.71 -12.64
N MET A 52 5.56 -2.09 -11.38
CA MET A 52 5.62 -1.16 -10.24
C MET A 52 6.86 -1.45 -9.39
N LYS A 53 7.27 -0.49 -8.57
CA LYS A 53 8.33 -0.69 -7.58
C LYS A 53 7.94 -1.82 -6.64
N ASN A 54 8.86 -2.77 -6.46
CA ASN A 54 8.73 -3.81 -5.45
C ASN A 54 8.99 -3.22 -4.06
N ILE A 55 7.98 -3.18 -3.20
CA ILE A 55 8.07 -2.60 -1.85
C ILE A 55 8.93 -3.45 -0.90
N SER A 56 9.00 -4.76 -1.12
CA SER A 56 9.89 -5.65 -0.36
C SER A 56 11.37 -5.45 -0.71
N LEU A 57 11.68 -4.74 -1.80
CA LEU A 57 13.05 -4.52 -2.29
C LEU A 57 13.84 -5.81 -2.56
N GLY A 58 13.17 -6.94 -2.80
CA GLY A 58 13.84 -8.22 -3.02
C GLY A 58 14.27 -8.93 -1.73
N ILE A 59 13.82 -8.44 -0.57
CA ILE A 59 14.07 -9.09 0.71
C ILE A 59 13.38 -10.46 0.75
N PRO A 60 14.09 -11.54 1.15
CA PRO A 60 13.51 -12.86 1.32
C PRO A 60 12.33 -12.84 2.30
N ARG A 61 11.32 -13.68 2.06
CA ARG A 61 10.16 -13.80 2.94
C ARG A 61 10.53 -14.14 4.39
N SER A 62 11.63 -14.84 4.63
CA SER A 62 12.10 -15.18 5.97
C SER A 62 12.46 -13.95 6.82
N GLN A 63 12.72 -12.80 6.19
CA GLN A 63 13.04 -11.54 6.86
C GLN A 63 11.84 -10.59 6.94
N ILE A 64 10.76 -10.89 6.22
CA ILE A 64 9.49 -10.17 6.35
C ILE A 64 8.76 -10.77 7.54
N LEU A 65 8.81 -10.07 8.68
CA LEU A 65 8.17 -10.54 9.90
C LEU A 65 6.65 -10.57 9.71
N ARG A 66 6.08 -9.45 9.26
CA ARG A 66 4.63 -9.25 9.11
C ARG A 66 4.33 -8.29 7.97
N THR A 67 3.20 -8.50 7.30
CA THR A 67 2.69 -7.63 6.22
C THR A 67 1.24 -7.25 6.51
N TYR A 68 0.92 -5.97 6.40
CA TYR A 68 -0.43 -5.44 6.65
C TYR A 68 -0.95 -4.66 5.44
N ASP A 69 -2.21 -4.90 5.08
CA ASP A 69 -3.01 -4.07 4.18
C ASP A 69 -3.97 -3.23 5.03
N ILE A 70 -3.66 -1.94 5.20
CA ILE A 70 -4.42 -1.01 6.02
C ILE A 70 -5.27 -0.13 5.12
N LYS A 71 -6.59 -0.09 5.34
CA LYS A 71 -7.51 0.81 4.61
C LYS A 71 -8.21 1.84 5.51
N GLY A 72 -8.12 1.70 6.83
CA GLY A 72 -8.79 2.57 7.80
C GLY A 72 -10.28 2.31 7.95
N SER A 73 -10.75 1.09 7.66
CA SER A 73 -12.13 0.67 7.87
C SER A 73 -12.18 -0.52 8.84
N GLU A 74 -13.28 -0.77 9.53
CA GLU A 74 -13.35 -1.87 10.53
C GLU A 74 -14.04 -3.13 9.98
N TYR A 75 -14.90 -3.02 8.97
CA TYR A 75 -15.65 -4.15 8.44
C TYR A 75 -14.78 -5.13 7.63
N ASP A 76 -14.84 -6.43 7.99
CA ASP A 76 -14.07 -7.53 7.39
C ASP A 76 -12.54 -7.33 7.40
N ARG A 77 -12.04 -6.68 8.47
CA ARG A 77 -10.62 -6.32 8.63
C ARG A 77 -9.84 -7.11 9.66
N GLU A 78 -10.27 -8.32 9.95
CA GLU A 78 -9.50 -9.26 10.76
C GLU A 78 -9.29 -10.56 10.00
N VAL A 79 -8.03 -10.95 9.84
CA VAL A 79 -7.65 -12.19 9.15
C VAL A 79 -7.48 -13.32 10.16
N LEU A 80 -6.87 -13.04 11.31
CA LEU A 80 -6.50 -14.10 12.27
C LEU A 80 -7.70 -14.74 12.96
N SER A 81 -8.82 -14.02 13.11
CA SER A 81 -10.06 -14.60 13.61
C SER A 81 -10.64 -15.68 12.69
N LYS A 82 -10.45 -15.52 11.38
CA LYS A 82 -10.96 -16.45 10.34
C LYS A 82 -9.96 -17.55 10.01
N LYS A 83 -8.67 -17.23 10.07
CA LYS A 83 -7.58 -18.15 9.73
C LYS A 83 -6.43 -17.98 10.73
N PRO A 84 -6.52 -18.60 11.90
CA PRO A 84 -5.42 -18.62 12.86
C PRO A 84 -4.17 -19.23 12.23
N SER A 85 -3.00 -18.66 12.54
CA SER A 85 -1.72 -19.18 12.07
C SER A 85 -0.63 -18.83 13.06
N SER A 86 0.30 -19.76 13.28
CA SER A 86 1.54 -19.50 14.01
C SER A 86 2.59 -18.81 13.14
N ASN A 87 2.49 -18.94 11.81
CA ASN A 87 3.42 -18.33 10.87
C ASN A 87 2.78 -17.11 10.19
N LEU A 88 2.98 -15.93 10.79
CA LEU A 88 2.41 -14.67 10.31
C LEU A 88 3.12 -14.11 9.07
N SER A 89 4.39 -14.48 8.84
CA SER A 89 5.20 -14.00 7.69
C SER A 89 4.60 -14.34 6.31
N GLN A 90 3.75 -15.36 6.27
CA GLN A 90 3.09 -15.82 5.04
C GLN A 90 1.70 -15.23 4.82
N MET A 91 1.24 -14.36 5.72
CA MET A 91 -0.09 -13.78 5.70
C MET A 91 -0.05 -12.28 5.46
N THR A 92 -1.03 -11.79 4.71
CA THR A 92 -1.33 -10.36 4.67
C THR A 92 -2.42 -10.10 5.69
N LEU A 93 -2.02 -9.51 6.81
CA LEU A 93 -2.89 -9.10 7.91
C LEU A 93 -3.61 -7.79 7.56
N LYS A 94 -4.66 -7.45 8.29
CA LYS A 94 -5.48 -6.27 8.04
C LYS A 94 -5.51 -5.33 9.25
N ASP A 95 -6.36 -4.30 9.18
CA ASP A 95 -6.48 -3.21 10.16
C ASP A 95 -6.62 -3.70 11.61
N LEU A 96 -7.52 -4.64 11.90
CA LEU A 96 -7.75 -5.11 13.27
C LEU A 96 -6.60 -5.97 13.80
N ASP A 97 -5.98 -6.78 12.93
CA ASP A 97 -4.79 -7.54 13.30
C ASP A 97 -3.63 -6.59 13.66
N PHE A 98 -3.47 -5.50 12.90
CA PHE A 98 -2.46 -4.47 13.17
C PHE A 98 -2.65 -3.83 14.54
N PHE A 99 -3.87 -3.39 14.86
CA PHE A 99 -4.16 -2.78 16.17
C PHE A 99 -3.93 -3.76 17.33
N LYS A 100 -4.28 -5.04 17.16
CA LYS A 100 -4.09 -6.07 18.21
C LYS A 100 -2.62 -6.43 18.42
N ILE A 101 -1.83 -6.49 17.35
CA ILE A 101 -0.45 -7.01 17.40
C ILE A 101 0.58 -5.88 17.57
N GLU A 102 0.53 -4.86 16.71
CA GLU A 102 1.54 -3.79 16.70
C GLU A 102 1.18 -2.62 17.60
N GLN A 103 -0.14 -2.35 17.72
CA GLN A 103 -0.74 -1.15 18.33
C GLN A 103 -0.40 0.14 17.58
N GLN A 104 0.88 0.38 17.29
CA GLN A 104 1.39 1.53 16.56
C GLN A 104 2.75 1.24 15.88
N LEU A 105 3.13 2.11 14.93
CA LEU A 105 4.50 2.14 14.40
C LEU A 105 5.39 3.00 15.31
N TRP A 106 6.47 2.43 15.79
CA TRP A 106 7.43 3.11 16.65
C TRP A 106 8.47 3.81 15.79
N ILE A 107 8.20 5.06 15.41
CA ILE A 107 9.05 5.86 14.53
C ILE A 107 9.43 7.19 15.20
N ASP A 108 10.59 7.73 14.82
CA ASP A 108 11.06 9.03 15.30
C ASP A 108 10.04 10.15 14.97
N GLU A 109 9.88 11.10 15.88
CA GLU A 109 8.87 12.16 15.76
C GLU A 109 9.09 13.04 14.51
N SER A 110 10.35 13.31 14.16
CA SER A 110 10.68 14.13 12.98
C SER A 110 10.30 13.40 11.69
N ILE A 111 10.49 12.07 11.64
CA ILE A 111 10.09 11.24 10.51
C ILE A 111 8.57 11.12 10.47
N ASN A 112 7.91 10.94 11.62
CA ASN A 112 6.46 10.85 11.71
C ASN A 112 5.77 12.11 11.14
N LYS A 113 6.28 13.31 11.47
CA LYS A 113 5.78 14.58 10.90
C LYS A 113 5.89 14.62 9.37
N LYS A 114 7.05 14.22 8.82
CA LYS A 114 7.27 14.15 7.37
C LYS A 114 6.37 13.10 6.71
N LEU A 115 6.21 11.95 7.35
CA LEU A 115 5.35 10.86 6.90
C LEU A 115 3.89 11.31 6.79
N ASN A 116 3.35 11.93 7.84
CA ASN A 116 1.99 12.45 7.84
C ASN A 116 1.76 13.54 6.81
N GLN A 117 2.74 14.42 6.61
CA GLN A 117 2.68 15.45 5.57
C GLN A 117 2.65 14.83 4.17
N SER A 118 3.52 13.85 3.91
CA SER A 118 3.55 13.15 2.62
C SER A 118 2.27 12.36 2.36
N LEU A 119 1.79 11.61 3.35
CA LEU A 119 0.52 10.90 3.27
C LEU A 119 -0.63 11.86 2.94
N SER A 120 -0.72 12.98 3.66
CA SER A 120 -1.77 13.98 3.42
C SER A 120 -1.73 14.50 1.98
N ASN A 121 -0.53 14.82 1.46
CA ASN A 121 -0.35 15.25 0.08
C ASN A 121 -0.75 14.17 -0.94
N ASP A 122 -0.40 12.91 -0.67
CA ASP A 122 -0.74 11.76 -1.53
C ASP A 122 -2.26 11.55 -1.59
N LEU A 123 -2.93 11.64 -0.43
CA LEU A 123 -4.37 11.51 -0.32
C LEU A 123 -5.11 12.63 -1.06
N ILE A 124 -4.67 13.89 -0.89
CA ILE A 124 -5.23 15.04 -1.63
C ILE A 124 -5.06 14.85 -3.14
N PHE A 125 -3.93 14.31 -3.59
CA PHE A 125 -3.73 14.01 -5.00
C PHE A 125 -4.69 12.94 -5.50
N LEU A 126 -4.80 11.80 -4.79
CA LEU A 126 -5.71 10.71 -5.18
C LEU A 126 -7.18 11.16 -5.20
N GLU A 127 -7.58 12.00 -4.24
CA GLU A 127 -8.91 12.61 -4.20
C GLU A 127 -9.19 13.47 -5.44
N LYS A 128 -8.25 14.35 -5.82
CA LYS A 128 -8.36 15.15 -7.06
C LYS A 128 -8.49 14.27 -8.31
N GLN A 129 -7.84 13.10 -8.30
CA GLN A 129 -7.97 12.11 -9.37
C GLN A 129 -9.27 11.28 -9.30
N LYS A 130 -10.10 11.44 -8.26
CA LYS A 130 -11.32 10.66 -8.00
C LYS A 130 -11.02 9.15 -7.85
N LEU A 131 -9.93 8.83 -7.17
CA LEU A 131 -9.46 7.48 -6.89
C LEU A 131 -9.73 7.13 -5.42
N ILE A 132 -10.15 5.90 -5.16
CA ILE A 132 -10.55 5.42 -3.82
C ILE A 132 -10.16 3.96 -3.61
N ASP A 133 -10.45 3.43 -2.41
CA ASP A 133 -10.25 2.03 -2.01
C ASP A 133 -8.79 1.56 -2.06
N TYR A 134 -7.84 2.50 -2.05
CA TYR A 134 -6.42 2.24 -1.87
C TYR A 134 -6.12 1.74 -0.45
N SER A 135 -4.99 1.05 -0.32
CA SER A 135 -4.45 0.59 0.96
C SER A 135 -3.10 1.23 1.23
N LEU A 136 -2.78 1.45 2.51
CA LEU A 136 -1.40 1.59 2.95
C LEU A 136 -0.85 0.18 3.23
N LEU A 137 0.09 -0.25 2.41
CA LEU A 137 0.90 -1.44 2.66
C LEU A 137 1.94 -1.11 3.73
N VAL A 138 1.96 -1.89 4.80
CA VAL A 138 2.94 -1.81 5.87
C VAL A 138 3.65 -3.14 5.99
N MET A 139 4.96 -3.18 5.76
CA MET A 139 5.77 -4.38 5.98
C MET A 139 6.74 -4.13 7.11
N ILE A 140 6.83 -5.06 8.05
CA ILE A 140 7.80 -5.05 9.14
C ILE A 140 8.91 -6.03 8.76
N ILE A 141 10.13 -5.52 8.61
CA ILE A 141 11.25 -6.26 8.04
C ILE A 141 12.41 -6.26 9.01
N ASP A 142 13.01 -7.43 9.22
CA ASP A 142 14.28 -7.60 9.91
C ASP A 142 15.45 -7.48 8.93
N TRP A 143 16.22 -6.40 9.07
CA TRP A 143 17.39 -6.10 8.25
C TRP A 143 18.72 -6.47 8.89
N ASN A 144 18.74 -7.08 10.09
CA ASN A 144 19.98 -7.37 10.82
C ASN A 144 20.99 -8.19 9.99
N GLN A 145 20.51 -9.08 9.12
CA GLN A 145 21.36 -9.94 8.29
C GLN A 145 21.83 -9.27 6.98
N LYS A 146 21.30 -8.10 6.63
CA LYS A 146 21.49 -7.44 5.33
C LYS A 146 21.71 -5.92 5.44
N GLU A 147 22.24 -5.45 6.57
CA GLU A 147 22.40 -4.02 6.86
C GLU A 147 23.26 -3.29 5.81
N GLU A 148 24.29 -3.95 5.26
CA GLU A 148 25.10 -3.40 4.16
C GLU A 148 24.30 -3.18 2.87
N GLU A 149 23.35 -4.08 2.57
CA GLU A 149 22.48 -3.95 1.40
C GLU A 149 21.43 -2.84 1.61
N LEU A 150 21.00 -2.62 2.85
CA LEU A 150 20.05 -1.58 3.23
C LEU A 150 20.56 -0.17 2.89
N GLN A 151 21.86 0.10 3.06
CA GLN A 151 22.43 1.43 2.80
C GLN A 151 22.18 1.90 1.37
N LYS A 152 22.20 0.98 0.39
CA LYS A 152 21.86 1.27 -1.02
C LYS A 152 20.45 1.84 -1.20
N TYR A 153 19.54 1.52 -0.28
CA TYR A 153 18.16 1.98 -0.30
C TYR A 153 17.94 3.24 0.57
N LEU A 154 18.75 3.43 1.61
CA LEU A 154 18.68 4.58 2.52
C LEU A 154 19.28 5.86 1.93
N ASP A 155 20.33 5.75 1.12
CA ASP A 155 21.02 6.89 0.47
C ASP A 155 20.10 7.76 -0.42
N GLY A 156 18.89 7.28 -0.73
CA GLY A 156 17.92 7.96 -1.58
C GLY A 156 16.77 8.69 -0.88
N GLN A 157 16.82 8.92 0.44
CA GLN A 157 15.78 9.60 1.25
C GLN A 157 14.34 9.16 0.92
N LYS A 158 13.97 7.92 1.23
CA LYS A 158 12.61 7.45 0.97
C LYS A 158 11.89 7.22 2.28
N LEU A 159 10.88 8.05 2.58
CA LEU A 159 9.91 7.84 3.66
C LEU A 159 9.23 6.45 3.59
N ASN A 160 9.40 5.73 2.47
CA ASN A 160 8.98 4.35 2.29
C ASN A 160 9.81 3.33 3.10
N ILE A 161 10.94 3.69 3.71
CA ILE A 161 11.75 2.80 4.55
C ILE A 161 12.11 3.56 5.83
N ILE A 162 11.57 3.13 6.96
CA ILE A 162 11.71 3.87 8.22
C ILE A 162 12.25 2.93 9.31
N PRO A 163 13.35 3.29 10.00
CA PRO A 163 13.83 2.51 11.13
C PRO A 163 12.83 2.54 12.29
N SER A 164 12.66 1.40 12.95
CA SER A 164 11.96 1.33 14.23
C SER A 164 12.83 1.92 15.35
N ILE A 165 12.25 2.77 16.18
CA ILE A 165 12.92 3.25 17.41
C ILE A 165 12.78 2.25 18.57
N LYS A 166 11.92 1.24 18.44
CA LYS A 166 11.67 0.22 19.48
C LYS A 166 12.69 -0.91 19.43
N GLU A 167 13.05 -1.36 18.23
CA GLU A 167 13.90 -2.53 18.01
C GLU A 167 14.94 -2.25 16.93
N LYS A 168 16.22 -2.41 17.28
CA LYS A 168 17.34 -2.22 16.35
C LYS A 168 17.28 -3.27 15.24
N GLY A 169 17.53 -2.83 14.00
CA GLY A 169 17.51 -3.69 12.82
C GLY A 169 16.11 -3.94 12.24
N ILE A 170 15.05 -3.49 12.91
CA ILE A 170 13.69 -3.54 12.37
C ILE A 170 13.36 -2.27 11.58
N TYR A 171 12.84 -2.44 10.37
CA TYR A 171 12.41 -1.34 9.51
C TYR A 171 10.98 -1.55 9.03
N TYR A 172 10.26 -0.44 8.89
CA TYR A 172 8.95 -0.38 8.28
C TYR A 172 9.09 0.00 6.80
N HIS A 173 8.58 -0.84 5.91
CA HIS A 173 8.40 -0.47 4.52
C HIS A 173 6.96 -0.04 4.27
N LEU A 174 6.78 1.18 3.77
CA LEU A 174 5.48 1.82 3.58
C LEU A 174 5.24 2.16 2.11
N ALA A 175 4.03 1.88 1.62
CA ALA A 175 3.59 2.33 0.30
C ALA A 175 2.07 2.35 0.18
N ILE A 176 1.53 3.33 -0.55
CA ILE A 176 0.13 3.31 -0.97
C ILE A 176 0.02 2.42 -2.21
N ILE A 177 -0.89 1.44 -2.15
CA ILE A 177 -1.16 0.44 -3.19
C ILE A 177 -2.64 0.46 -3.60
N ASP A 178 -2.98 -0.28 -4.65
CA ASP A 178 -4.35 -0.46 -5.17
C ASP A 178 -5.11 0.86 -5.48
N PHE A 179 -4.38 1.89 -5.85
CA PHE A 179 -4.91 3.25 -6.04
C PHE A 179 -5.49 3.52 -7.45
N LEU A 180 -5.72 2.50 -8.28
CA LEU A 180 -6.28 2.68 -9.64
C LEU A 180 -7.79 2.44 -9.72
N GLN A 181 -8.45 2.26 -8.58
CA GLN A 181 -9.88 2.09 -8.53
C GLN A 181 -10.58 3.47 -8.54
N GLN A 182 -11.40 3.67 -9.57
CA GLN A 182 -12.14 4.92 -9.74
C GLN A 182 -13.40 4.96 -8.87
N TRP A 183 -13.71 6.14 -8.33
CA TRP A 183 -15.00 6.41 -7.71
C TRP A 183 -16.15 6.17 -8.70
N ASN A 184 -17.10 5.32 -8.33
CA ASN A 184 -18.33 5.10 -9.08
C ASN A 184 -19.57 5.16 -8.14
N VAL A 185 -20.77 5.29 -8.73
CA VAL A 185 -22.03 5.38 -7.97
C VAL A 185 -22.30 4.14 -7.11
N ASN A 186 -21.89 2.95 -7.55
CA ASN A 186 -22.03 1.71 -6.78
C ASN A 186 -21.17 1.75 -5.50
N LYS A 187 -20.01 2.42 -5.54
CA LYS A 187 -19.15 2.63 -4.38
C LYS A 187 -19.72 3.62 -3.39
N SER A 188 -20.49 4.60 -3.87
CA SER A 188 -21.25 5.49 -2.98
C SER A 188 -22.31 4.72 -2.19
N LEU A 189 -23.00 3.77 -2.82
CA LEU A 189 -23.96 2.87 -2.16
C LEU A 189 -23.28 1.90 -1.19
N GLU A 190 -22.12 1.35 -1.57
CA GLU A 190 -21.29 0.50 -0.69
C GLU A 190 -20.79 1.26 0.55
N ARG A 191 -20.43 2.54 0.43
CA ARG A 191 -20.05 3.36 1.58
C ARG A 191 -21.23 3.66 2.50
N LYS A 192 -22.42 3.93 1.95
CA LYS A 192 -23.63 4.14 2.76
C LYS A 192 -23.97 2.89 3.56
N THR A 193 -24.04 1.73 2.89
CA THR A 193 -24.28 0.45 3.57
C THR A 193 -23.23 0.16 4.64
N LYS A 194 -21.93 0.29 4.36
CA LYS A 194 -20.88 0.10 5.39
C LYS A 194 -21.02 1.07 6.58
N LYS A 195 -21.46 2.31 6.33
CA LYS A 195 -21.70 3.30 7.38
C LYS A 195 -22.92 2.90 8.22
N ASP A 196 -24.02 2.51 7.58
CA ASP A 196 -25.25 2.07 8.25
C ASP A 196 -25.01 0.83 9.13
N TYR A 197 -24.26 -0.16 8.63
CA TYR A 197 -23.83 -1.33 9.42
C TYR A 197 -22.95 -0.95 10.63
N HIS A 198 -22.09 0.07 10.53
CA HIS A 198 -21.29 0.51 11.69
C HIS A 198 -22.18 1.16 12.77
N TYR A 199 -23.20 1.92 12.37
CA TYR A 199 -24.17 2.50 13.33
C TYR A 199 -25.08 1.45 13.98
N GLU A 200 -25.40 0.35 13.29
CA GLU A 200 -26.35 -0.65 13.79
C GLU A 200 -25.72 -1.68 14.76
N TYR A 201 -24.38 -1.82 14.76
CA TYR A 201 -23.69 -2.87 15.52
C TYR A 201 -22.55 -2.38 16.44
N VAL A 202 -22.26 -1.07 16.48
CA VAL A 202 -21.14 -0.49 17.26
C VAL A 202 -21.57 0.66 18.19
N THR A 203 -22.88 0.87 18.40
CA THR A 203 -23.42 1.78 19.44
C THR A 203 -24.05 1.02 20.60
#